data_AF-A0A1Y1W5M8-F1
#
_entry.id   AF-A0A1Y1W5M8-F1
#
_cell.length_a   1.000
_cell.length_b   1.000
_cell.length_c   1.000
_cell.angle_alpha   90.00
_cell.angle_beta   90.00
_cell.angle_gamma   90.00
#
_symmetry.space_group_name_H-M   'P 1'
#
loop_
_entity.id
_entity.type
_entity.pdbx_description
1 polymer ?
#
loop_
_entity_poly.entity_id
_entity_poly.type
_entity_poly.pdbx_seq_one_letter_code
_entity_poly.pdbx_strand_id
1 'polypeptide(L)'
;MDGQTQRPAIRPGTGSQPLRRKGFYDDARLEEVYRRRIERLSHGPPSKLSRRLQVINYAVMFGVGSYMVLYQDFGDKPHCFTGLRKWYFNKIDSFWSLSKEEERELRERGQLK
;
A
#
# COMPACT_ATOMS: atom_id res chain seq x y z
N MET A 1 -45.31 -50.84 -3.21
CA MET A 1 -43.96 -51.31 -3.61
C MET A 1 -43.14 -50.06 -3.74
N ASP A 2 -42.52 -49.67 -2.62
CA ASP A 2 -42.03 -48.30 -2.46
C ASP A 2 -40.52 -48.31 -2.71
N GLY A 3 -40.15 -47.92 -3.92
CA GLY A 3 -38.76 -47.79 -4.34
C GLY A 3 -38.11 -46.58 -3.68
N GLN A 4 -37.41 -46.81 -2.56
CA GLN A 4 -36.53 -45.79 -1.97
C GLN A 4 -35.30 -45.60 -2.85
N THR A 5 -35.29 -44.53 -3.64
CA THR A 5 -34.09 -44.02 -4.30
C THR A 5 -33.12 -43.49 -3.25
N GLN A 6 -32.13 -44.29 -2.85
CA GLN A 6 -31.03 -43.83 -2.00
C GLN A 6 -30.20 -42.78 -2.76
N ARG A 7 -30.29 -41.52 -2.34
CA ARG A 7 -29.35 -40.48 -2.79
C ARG A 7 -27.98 -40.76 -2.14
N PRO A 8 -26.87 -40.77 -2.90
CA PRO A 8 -25.56 -40.95 -2.30
C PRO A 8 -25.23 -39.75 -1.40
N ALA A 9 -24.80 -40.04 -0.17
CA ALA A 9 -24.36 -39.04 0.79
C ALA A 9 -23.17 -38.25 0.23
N ILE A 10 -23.30 -36.92 0.16
CA ILE A 10 -22.18 -36.01 -0.14
C ILE A 10 -21.22 -36.08 1.05
N ARG A 11 -20.06 -36.70 0.85
CA ARG A 11 -19.04 -36.82 1.91
C ARG A 11 -18.52 -35.42 2.27
N PRO A 12 -18.57 -35.02 3.56
CA PRO A 12 -17.99 -33.75 3.99
C PRO A 12 -16.46 -33.85 3.99
N GLY A 13 -15.80 -32.86 3.40
CA GLY A 13 -14.40 -32.55 3.68
C GLY A 13 -13.37 -33.54 3.14
N THR A 14 -13.32 -33.74 1.82
CA THR A 14 -12.04 -34.13 1.20
C THR A 14 -11.17 -32.89 1.14
N GLY A 15 -10.33 -32.69 2.17
CA GLY A 15 -9.11 -31.92 1.98
C GLY A 15 -8.43 -32.49 0.74
N SER A 16 -8.27 -31.67 -0.30
CA SER A 16 -7.75 -32.07 -1.58
C SER A 16 -6.35 -32.63 -1.39
N GLN A 17 -6.24 -33.94 -1.15
CA GLN A 17 -4.97 -34.63 -1.27
C GLN A 17 -4.53 -34.40 -2.72
N PRO A 18 -3.34 -33.83 -2.96
CA PRO A 18 -2.87 -33.66 -4.33
C PRO A 18 -2.93 -35.04 -4.98
N LEU A 19 -3.55 -35.13 -6.16
CA LEU A 19 -3.60 -36.37 -6.94
C LEU A 19 -2.14 -36.76 -7.20
N ARG A 20 -1.59 -37.64 -6.35
CA ARG A 20 -0.19 -38.05 -6.38
C ARG A 20 -0.04 -39.04 -7.53
N ARG A 21 -0.05 -38.51 -8.76
CA ARG A 21 0.19 -39.28 -9.96
C ARG A 21 1.68 -39.66 -9.96
N LYS A 22 1.96 -40.95 -9.73
CA LYS A 22 3.31 -41.54 -9.81
C LYS A 22 3.95 -41.12 -11.14
N GLY A 23 5.14 -40.50 -11.09
CA GLY A 23 5.90 -40.07 -12.27
C GLY A 23 5.75 -38.61 -12.71
N PHE A 24 4.85 -37.80 -12.12
CA PHE A 24 4.67 -36.39 -12.54
C PHE A 24 5.45 -35.37 -11.69
N TYR A 25 5.88 -35.78 -10.49
CA TYR A 25 6.56 -34.92 -9.50
C TYR A 25 7.91 -35.50 -9.03
N ASP A 26 8.55 -36.36 -9.82
CA ASP A 26 9.85 -36.94 -9.43
C ASP A 26 11.03 -35.95 -9.56
N ASP A 27 10.77 -34.76 -10.11
CA ASP A 27 11.69 -33.62 -10.14
C ASP A 27 11.36 -32.64 -8.99
N ALA A 28 12.32 -32.46 -8.08
CA ALA A 28 12.20 -31.57 -6.92
C ALA A 28 11.83 -30.13 -7.31
N ARG A 29 12.24 -29.67 -8.49
CA ARG A 29 11.92 -28.32 -9.00
C ARG A 29 10.42 -28.16 -9.29
N LEU A 30 9.78 -29.20 -9.82
CA LEU A 30 8.36 -29.19 -10.16
C LEU A 30 7.48 -29.21 -8.90
N GLU A 31 7.92 -29.89 -7.84
CA GLU A 31 7.26 -29.88 -6.54
C GLU A 31 7.21 -28.47 -5.95
N GLU A 32 8.32 -27.73 -5.97
CA GLU A 32 8.36 -26.35 -5.47
C GLU A 32 7.47 -25.40 -6.28
N VAL A 33 7.41 -25.57 -7.60
CA VAL A 33 6.54 -24.76 -8.46
C VAL A 33 5.07 -25.05 -8.14
N TYR A 34 4.73 -26.32 -7.95
CA TYR A 34 3.38 -26.73 -7.58
C TYR A 34 2.99 -26.24 -6.18
N ARG A 35 3.89 -26.36 -5.20
CA ARG A 35 3.70 -25.86 -3.84
C ARG A 35 3.41 -24.37 -3.84
N ARG A 36 4.24 -23.56 -4.54
CA ARG A 36 4.03 -22.11 -4.69
C ARG A 36 2.69 -21.77 -5.35
N ARG A 37 2.22 -22.58 -6.31
CA ARG A 37 0.92 -22.37 -6.97
C ARG A 37 -0.23 -22.64 -6.01
N ILE A 38 -0.18 -23.75 -5.26
CA ILE A 38 -1.18 -24.07 -4.24
C ILE A 38 -1.20 -23.00 -3.16
N GLU A 39 -0.04 -22.63 -2.61
CA GLU A 39 0.04 -21.59 -1.56
C GLU A 39 -0.54 -20.25 -2.05
N ARG A 40 -0.28 -19.87 -3.30
CA ARG A 40 -0.90 -18.67 -3.91
C ARG A 40 -2.41 -18.81 -4.11
N LEU A 41 -2.91 -20.01 -4.38
CA LEU A 41 -4.35 -20.29 -4.52
C LEU A 41 -5.06 -20.32 -3.15
N SER A 42 -4.37 -20.80 -2.10
CA SER A 42 -4.88 -20.83 -0.73
C SER A 42 -5.08 -19.42 -0.16
N HIS A 43 -4.26 -18.46 -0.57
CA HIS A 43 -4.42 -17.05 -0.23
C HIS A 43 -5.27 -16.37 -1.31
N GLY A 44 -6.59 -16.46 -1.18
CA GLY A 44 -7.51 -15.67 -1.98
C GLY A 44 -7.16 -14.16 -1.92
N PRO A 45 -7.53 -13.38 -2.94
CA PRO A 45 -7.22 -11.95 -2.95
C PRO A 45 -7.74 -11.30 -1.67
N PRO A 46 -6.99 -10.35 -1.06
CA PRO A 46 -7.39 -9.72 0.18
C PRO A 46 -8.80 -9.15 0.03
N SER A 47 -9.64 -9.40 1.03
CA SER A 47 -11.02 -8.89 1.04
C SER A 47 -11.03 -7.39 0.73
N LYS A 48 -12.05 -6.93 -0.03
CA LYS A 48 -12.20 -5.51 -0.38
C LYS A 48 -12.17 -4.61 0.87
N LEU A 49 -12.68 -5.11 2.00
CA LEU A 49 -12.63 -4.43 3.29
C LEU A 49 -11.19 -4.32 3.81
N SER A 50 -10.43 -5.42 3.79
CA SER A 50 -9.01 -5.45 4.20
C SER A 50 -8.20 -4.44 3.40
N ARG A 51 -8.45 -4.33 2.09
CA ARG A 51 -7.74 -3.37 1.23
C ARG A 51 -8.07 -1.93 1.57
N ARG A 52 -9.33 -1.63 1.88
CA ARG A 52 -9.76 -0.29 2.34
C ARG A 52 -9.14 0.06 3.69
N LEU A 53 -9.15 -0.88 4.63
CA LEU A 53 -8.54 -0.70 5.96
C LEU A 53 -7.02 -0.45 5.85
N GLN A 54 -6.33 -1.14 4.94
CA GLN A 54 -4.90 -0.86 4.69
C GLN A 54 -4.67 0.57 4.23
N VAL A 55 -5.45 1.07 3.27
CA VAL A 55 -5.33 2.45 2.78
C VAL A 55 -5.62 3.46 3.90
N ILE A 56 -6.69 3.23 4.68
CA ILE A 56 -7.02 4.07 5.84
C ILE A 56 -5.88 4.05 6.85
N ASN A 57 -5.31 2.89 7.15
CA ASN A 57 -4.20 2.77 8.08
C ASN A 57 -2.97 3.56 7.61
N TYR A 58 -2.62 3.50 6.32
CA TYR A 58 -1.53 4.31 5.78
C TYR A 58 -1.82 5.81 5.87
N ALA A 59 -3.04 6.24 5.58
CA ALA A 59 -3.43 7.64 5.71
C ALA A 59 -3.35 8.12 7.16
N VAL A 60 -3.81 7.31 8.12
CA VAL A 60 -3.73 7.61 9.56
C VAL A 60 -2.28 7.67 10.00
N MET A 61 -1.44 6.71 9.62
CA MET A 61 -0.01 6.70 9.98
C MET A 61 0.72 7.93 9.44
N PHE A 62 0.44 8.30 8.19
CA PHE A 62 0.99 9.53 7.60
C PHE A 62 0.51 10.77 8.35
N GLY A 63 -0.79 10.84 8.69
CA GLY A 63 -1.36 11.95 9.45
C GLY A 63 -0.77 12.09 10.85
N VAL A 64 -0.67 10.99 11.60
CA VAL A 64 -0.07 10.96 12.94
C VAL A 64 1.41 11.32 12.90
N GLY A 65 2.17 10.75 11.96
CA GLY A 65 3.58 11.09 11.78
C GLY A 65 3.78 12.57 11.47
N SER A 66 2.97 13.12 10.56
CA SER A 66 3.00 14.55 10.22
C SER A 66 2.62 15.44 11.40
N TYR A 67 1.59 15.07 12.16
CA TYR A 67 1.17 15.78 13.37
C TYR A 67 2.27 15.77 14.44
N MET A 68 2.95 14.64 14.66
CA MET A 68 4.07 14.58 15.61
C MET A 68 5.23 15.48 15.20
N VAL A 69 5.58 15.50 13.91
CA VAL A 69 6.62 16.41 13.39
C VAL A 69 6.22 17.87 13.62
N LEU A 70 4.99 18.24 13.29
CA LEU A 70 4.47 19.60 13.51
C LEU A 70 4.38 19.97 14.99
N TYR A 71 3.96 19.04 15.84
CA TYR A 71 3.87 19.22 17.29
C TYR A 71 5.25 19.42 17.92
N GLN A 72 6.27 18.67 17.49
CA GLN A 72 7.65 18.90 17.93
C GLN A 72 8.23 20.20 17.37
N ASP A 73 7.81 20.63 16.18
CA ASP A 73 8.23 21.90 15.58
C ASP A 73 7.57 23.13 16.22
N PHE A 74 6.54 22.94 17.06
CA PHE A 74 5.86 24.00 17.83
C PHE A 74 6.74 24.50 18.99
N GLY A 75 7.78 25.26 18.67
CA GLY A 75 8.62 25.98 19.62
C GLY A 75 9.84 26.62 18.98
N ASP A 76 10.34 27.72 19.55
CA ASP A 76 11.48 28.51 19.03
C ASP A 76 12.86 27.85 19.22
N LYS A 77 12.91 26.63 19.75
CA LYS A 77 14.18 25.93 20.00
C LYS A 77 14.61 25.16 18.74
N PRO A 78 15.91 25.10 18.43
CA PRO A 78 16.40 24.28 17.32
C PRO A 78 16.16 22.79 17.62
N HIS A 79 15.54 22.08 16.67
CA HIS A 79 15.19 20.66 16.74
C HIS A 79 15.51 19.95 15.43
N CYS A 80 15.44 18.62 15.43
CA CYS A 80 15.78 17.76 14.29
C CYS A 80 14.99 18.10 13.01
N PHE A 81 13.82 18.71 13.18
CA PHE A 81 12.88 19.02 12.10
C PHE A 81 12.95 20.49 11.63
N THR A 82 13.77 21.34 12.26
CA THR A 82 13.94 22.75 11.83
C THR A 82 14.39 22.87 10.36
N GLY A 83 15.18 21.92 9.86
CA GLY A 83 15.59 21.89 8.45
C GLY A 83 14.41 21.66 7.50
N LEU A 84 13.47 20.78 7.87
CA LEU A 84 12.25 20.52 7.10
C LEU A 84 11.31 21.72 7.13
N ARG A 85 11.17 22.37 8.29
CA ARG A 85 10.40 23.61 8.45
C ARG A 85 10.93 24.71 7.51
N LYS A 86 12.25 24.97 7.53
CA LYS A 86 12.89 25.95 6.64
C LYS A 86 12.70 25.60 5.16
N TRP A 87 12.84 24.33 4.80
CA TRP A 87 12.61 23.88 3.43
C TRP A 87 11.15 24.10 3.00
N TYR A 88 10.19 23.75 3.87
CA TYR A 88 8.76 23.93 3.59
C TYR A 88 8.41 25.41 3.42
N PHE A 89 8.83 26.28 4.35
CA PHE A 89 8.60 27.72 4.21
C PHE A 89 9.32 28.30 3.00
N ASN A 90 10.55 27.89 2.69
CA ASN A 90 11.23 28.34 1.47
C ASN A 90 10.51 27.88 0.19
N LYS A 91 9.87 26.71 0.21
CA LYS A 91 9.08 26.22 -0.92
C LYS A 91 7.76 26.95 -1.05
N ILE A 92 7.01 27.11 0.04
CA ILE A 92 5.79 27.91 0.06
C ILE A 92 6.09 29.34 -0.37
N ASP A 93 7.13 29.96 0.18
CA ASP A 93 7.58 31.29 -0.21
C ASP A 93 7.96 31.33 -1.69
N SER A 94 8.72 30.37 -2.22
CA SER A 94 9.00 30.28 -3.66
C SER A 94 7.77 30.02 -4.55
N PHE A 95 6.68 29.46 -4.02
CA PHE A 95 5.44 29.21 -4.77
C PHE A 95 4.47 30.40 -4.72
N TRP A 96 4.47 31.14 -3.60
CA TRP A 96 3.58 32.28 -3.38
C TRP A 96 4.26 33.65 -3.58
N SER A 97 5.58 33.70 -3.57
CA SER A 97 6.38 34.86 -3.98
C SER A 97 6.88 34.67 -5.40
N LEU A 98 6.95 35.79 -6.10
CA LEU A 98 7.47 35.85 -7.45
C LEU A 98 8.98 35.54 -7.40
N SER A 99 9.45 34.58 -8.19
CA SER A 99 10.88 34.28 -8.24
C SER A 99 11.66 35.51 -8.72
N LYS A 100 12.93 35.66 -8.31
CA LYS A 100 13.77 36.81 -8.72
C LYS A 100 13.93 36.93 -10.24
N GLU A 101 13.75 35.82 -10.96
CA GLU A 101 13.76 35.77 -12.42
C GLU A 101 12.43 36.29 -12.99
N GLU A 102 11.29 35.88 -12.44
CA GLU A 102 9.98 36.42 -12.80
C GLU A 102 9.85 37.91 -12.43
N GLU A 103 10.46 38.33 -11.31
CA GLU A 103 10.44 39.73 -10.86
C GLU A 103 11.22 40.60 -11.84
N ARG A 104 12.36 40.08 -12.33
CA ARG A 104 13.16 40.72 -13.37
C ARG A 104 12.42 40.79 -14.70
N GLU A 105 11.76 39.72 -15.14
CA GLU A 105 10.96 39.74 -16.37
C GLU A 105 9.76 40.70 -16.28
N LEU A 106 9.06 40.76 -15.13
CA LEU A 106 7.94 41.68 -14.93
C LEU A 106 8.41 43.15 -14.84
N ARG A 107 9.62 43.39 -14.32
CA ARG A 107 10.24 44.71 -14.29
C ARG A 107 10.68 45.16 -15.69
N GLU A 108 11.24 44.26 -16.49
CA GLU A 108 11.56 44.50 -17.90
C GLU A 108 10.30 44.76 -18.75
N ARG A 109 9.16 44.15 -18.39
CA ARG A 109 7.84 44.40 -19.00
C ARG A 109 7.10 45.62 -18.44
N GLY A 110 7.67 46.33 -17.45
CA GLY A 110 7.09 47.55 -16.87
C GLY A 110 5.85 47.34 -16.00
N GLN A 111 5.59 46.12 -15.55
CA GLN A 111 4.44 45.78 -14.69
C GLN A 111 4.74 45.89 -13.19
N LEU A 112 6.02 45.99 -12.82
CA LEU A 112 6.52 46.29 -11.48
C LEU A 112 7.43 47.54 -11.55
N LYS A 113 7.24 48.52 -10.66
CA LYS A 113 8.09 49.73 -10.53
C LYS A 113 9.32 49.44 -9.67
#